data_AF-E1IF20-F1
#
_entry.id   AF-E1IF20-F1
#
_cell.length_a   1.000
_cell.length_b   1.000
_cell.length_c   1.000
_cell.angle_alpha   90.00
_cell.angle_beta   90.00
_cell.angle_gamma   90.00
#
_symmetry.space_group_name_H-M   'P 1'
#
loop_
_entity.id
_entity.type
_entity.pdbx_description
1 polymer ?
#
loop_
_entity_poly.entity_id
_entity_poly.type
_entity_poly.pdbx_seq_one_letter_code
_entity_poly.pdbx_strand_id
1 'polypeptide(L)'
;MEQLTFQVPHMDCPAEEQLIRMQLAERTGIRRMEFDLPGRTLLITHSDDAALIERLLIELNLGAVLVGRTEVAAIEATDESDLQRRVLITVLVINAALFVIELITGLIAQSMGLIADSLDMLADAIVYGLSLYAVGRAASHKQQVAKISGYFQLCLGILGMAEVVRRFLGAGDEPGFMLMIGISLLALSGNAASLFVLQRARSQEVHMKASWIFTSNDVLVNIGVIIAGVLVFLTGSHLPDLVIGSVVFAMVCYGAFRILRMAR
;
A
#
# COMPACT_ATOMS: atom_id res chain seq x y z
N MET A 1 8.67 6.12 31.99
CA MET A 1 9.46 6.25 30.75
C MET A 1 9.87 7.70 30.63
N GLU A 2 10.90 8.01 29.88
CA GLU A 2 11.30 9.40 29.65
C GLU A 2 11.00 9.76 28.19
N GLN A 3 10.56 11.01 27.99
CA GLN A 3 10.49 11.63 26.67
C GLN A 3 11.54 12.73 26.60
N LEU A 4 12.39 12.63 25.58
CA LEU A 4 13.40 13.62 25.27
C LEU A 4 12.91 14.45 24.08
N THR A 5 12.99 15.76 24.21
CA THR A 5 12.75 16.70 23.11
C THR A 5 14.08 17.25 22.64
N PHE A 6 14.44 16.94 21.40
CA PHE A 6 15.63 17.44 20.74
C PHE A 6 15.26 18.50 19.71
N GLN A 7 16.05 19.55 19.64
CA GLN A 7 16.07 20.44 18.50
C GLN A 7 17.22 20.03 17.59
N VAL A 8 16.93 19.77 16.32
CA VAL A 8 17.89 19.24 15.34
C VAL A 8 17.94 20.22 14.15
N PRO A 9 18.79 21.26 14.21
CA PRO A 9 18.79 22.36 13.25
C PRO A 9 18.99 21.93 11.79
N HIS A 10 19.71 20.83 11.55
CA HIS A 10 20.02 20.30 10.22
C HIS A 10 19.10 19.15 9.78
N MET A 11 17.96 18.93 10.44
CA MET A 11 16.95 17.94 10.05
C MET A 11 15.89 18.55 9.13
N ASP A 12 16.33 19.09 7.99
CA ASP A 12 15.48 19.84 7.07
C ASP A 12 14.98 19.04 5.87
N CYS A 13 15.42 17.79 5.69
CA CYS A 13 14.86 16.90 4.67
C CYS A 13 14.65 15.44 5.13
N PRO A 14 13.84 14.65 4.39
CA PRO A 14 13.55 13.27 4.74
C PRO A 14 14.78 12.34 4.81
N ALA A 15 15.89 12.72 4.18
CA ALA A 15 17.12 11.94 4.24
C ALA A 15 17.75 11.99 5.65
N GLU A 16 17.76 13.16 6.30
CA GLU A 16 18.30 13.31 7.65
C GLU A 16 17.40 12.66 8.71
N GLU A 17 16.08 12.72 8.52
CA GLU A 17 15.14 11.91 9.32
C GLU A 17 15.51 10.42 9.24
N GLN A 18 15.75 9.91 8.03
CA GLN A 18 16.06 8.51 7.82
C GLN A 18 17.40 8.10 8.45
N LEU A 19 18.41 8.98 8.43
CA LEU A 19 19.68 8.75 9.13
C LEU A 19 19.48 8.59 10.63
N ILE A 20 18.67 9.46 11.24
CA ILE A 20 18.32 9.37 12.67
C ILE A 20 17.59 8.05 12.96
N ARG A 21 16.61 7.67 12.12
CA ARG A 21 15.89 6.40 12.27
C ARG A 21 16.82 5.20 12.18
N MET A 22 17.78 5.21 11.24
CA MET A 22 18.73 4.11 11.07
C MET A 22 19.71 3.99 12.25
N GLN A 23 20.26 5.11 12.73
CA GLN A 23 21.17 5.13 13.88
C GLN A 23 20.54 4.58 15.15
N LEU A 24 19.23 4.79 15.29
CA LEU A 24 18.46 4.39 16.45
C LEU A 24 17.70 3.06 16.26
N ALA A 25 17.71 2.47 15.06
CA ALA A 25 16.94 1.28 14.71
C ALA A 25 17.33 0.02 15.50
N GLU A 26 18.59 -0.08 15.94
CA GLU A 26 19.09 -1.25 16.68
C GLU A 26 18.77 -1.18 18.19
N ARG A 27 18.17 -0.08 18.66
CA ARG A 27 17.87 0.12 20.09
C ARG A 27 16.49 -0.41 20.43
N THR A 28 16.45 -1.46 21.24
CA THR A 28 15.22 -2.06 21.76
C THR A 28 14.53 -1.21 22.83
N GLY A 29 15.23 -0.23 23.41
CA GLY A 29 14.71 0.68 24.42
C GLY A 29 13.97 1.90 23.87
N ILE A 30 14.00 2.14 22.55
CA ILE A 30 13.28 3.26 21.91
C ILE A 30 11.87 2.80 21.56
N ARG A 31 10.87 3.53 22.06
CA ARG A 31 9.45 3.17 21.92
C ARG A 31 8.76 3.96 20.81
N ARG A 32 9.09 5.25 20.66
CA ARG A 32 8.51 6.13 19.64
C ARG A 32 9.49 7.22 19.25
N MET A 33 9.48 7.59 17.98
CA MET A 33 10.19 8.76 17.43
C MET A 33 9.22 9.57 16.58
N GLU A 34 9.00 10.83 16.96
CA GLU A 34 8.16 11.78 16.22
C GLU A 34 9.04 12.89 15.65
N PHE A 35 8.90 13.14 14.35
CA PHE A 35 9.71 14.09 13.60
C PHE A 35 8.83 15.24 13.10
N ASP A 36 9.20 16.46 13.47
CA ASP A 36 8.66 17.69 12.90
C ASP A 36 9.76 18.37 12.08
N LEU A 37 9.80 18.11 10.77
CA LEU A 37 10.80 18.72 9.88
C LEU A 37 10.64 20.25 9.77
N PRO A 38 9.44 20.82 9.57
CA PRO A 38 9.25 22.27 9.60
C PRO A 38 9.71 22.91 10.92
N GLY A 39 9.40 22.28 12.05
CA GLY A 39 9.79 22.74 13.39
C GLY A 39 11.19 22.32 13.85
N ARG A 40 11.92 21.54 13.05
CA ARG A 40 13.26 20.99 13.35
C ARG A 40 13.34 20.33 14.73
N THR A 41 12.28 19.61 15.10
CA THR A 41 12.11 19.05 16.44
C THR A 41 11.92 17.54 16.35
N LEU A 42 12.59 16.81 17.24
CA LEU A 42 12.52 15.36 17.37
C LEU A 42 12.11 15.02 18.80
N LEU A 43 11.00 14.30 18.94
CA LEU A 43 10.57 13.74 20.22
C LEU A 43 10.88 12.24 20.25
N ILE A 44 11.63 11.82 21.27
CA ILE A 44 11.98 10.42 21.49
C ILE A 44 11.37 9.97 22.80
N THR A 45 10.49 8.97 22.74
CA THR A 45 9.99 8.28 23.92
C THR A 45 10.78 6.99 24.10
N HIS A 46 11.41 6.82 25.27
CA HIS A 46 12.29 5.69 25.52
C HIS A 46 12.17 5.13 26.94
N SER A 47 12.61 3.87 27.04
CA SER A 47 12.95 3.18 28.28
C SER A 47 14.45 2.87 28.37
N ASP A 48 15.25 3.39 27.43
CA ASP A 48 16.72 3.23 27.37
C ASP A 48 17.46 4.31 28.18
N ASP A 49 18.79 4.29 28.20
CA ASP A 49 19.63 5.34 28.78
C ASP A 49 19.59 6.62 27.92
N ALA A 50 19.06 7.71 28.48
CA ALA A 50 18.98 9.02 27.83
C ALA A 50 20.37 9.53 27.36
N ALA A 51 21.42 9.28 28.15
CA ALA A 51 22.77 9.75 27.81
C ALA A 51 23.35 9.03 26.58
N LEU A 52 22.93 7.78 26.35
CA LEU A 52 23.33 7.02 25.16
C LEU A 52 22.62 7.53 23.91
N ILE A 53 21.31 7.81 24.00
CA ILE A 53 20.51 8.36 22.90
C ILE A 53 21.07 9.72 22.46
N GLU A 54 21.38 10.59 23.43
CA GLU A 54 21.97 11.89 23.17
C GLU A 54 23.33 11.78 22.45
N ARG A 55 24.22 10.88 22.90
CA ARG A 55 25.51 10.64 22.24
C ARG A 55 25.35 10.19 20.79
N LEU A 56 24.45 9.24 20.53
CA LEU A 56 24.20 8.72 19.18
C LEU A 56 23.66 9.81 18.24
N LEU A 57 22.84 10.72 18.74
CA LEU A 57 22.34 11.85 17.95
C LEU A 57 23.42 12.91 17.70
N ILE A 58 24.32 13.14 18.66
CA ILE A 58 25.48 14.03 18.49
C ILE A 58 26.44 13.47 17.44
N GLU A 59 26.67 12.15 17.42
CA GLU A 59 27.54 11.48 16.44
C GLU A 59 27.07 11.66 14.98
N LEU A 60 25.77 11.87 14.76
CA LEU A 60 25.22 12.15 13.43
C LEU A 60 25.61 13.54 12.90
N ASN A 61 26.19 14.42 13.73
CA ASN A 61 26.60 15.78 13.37
C ASN A 61 25.47 16.64 12.76
N LEU A 62 24.20 16.38 13.13
CA LEU A 62 23.03 17.16 12.71
C LEU A 62 22.71 18.33 13.65
N GLY A 63 23.58 18.59 14.64
CA GLY A 63 23.43 19.68 15.60
C GLY A 63 22.36 19.43 16.66
N ALA A 64 22.03 18.18 16.96
CA ALA A 64 21.02 17.83 17.95
C ALA A 64 21.36 18.40 19.34
N VAL A 65 20.43 19.17 19.92
CA VAL A 65 20.52 19.72 21.27
C VAL A 65 19.31 19.28 22.08
N LEU A 66 19.53 18.74 23.28
CA LEU A 66 18.46 18.38 24.19
C LEU A 66 17.82 19.66 24.77
N VAL A 67 16.53 19.87 24.51
CA VAL A 67 15.77 21.05 24.94
C VAL A 67 14.89 20.76 26.14
N GLY A 68 14.45 19.52 26.31
CA GLY A 68 13.59 19.15 27.42
C GLY A 68 13.57 17.67 27.71
N ARG A 69 13.35 17.35 28.98
CA ARG A 69 13.09 16.00 29.47
C ARG A 69 11.81 16.03 30.28
N THR A 70 10.88 15.16 29.90
CA THR A 70 9.61 15.03 30.61
C THR A 70 9.44 13.57 31.01
N GLU A 71 9.14 13.33 32.29
CA GLU A 71 8.67 12.02 32.72
C GLU A 71 7.27 11.82 32.15
N VAL A 72 7.12 10.76 31.37
CA VAL A 72 5.83 10.40 30.80
C VAL A 72 5.41 9.09 31.44
N ALA A 73 4.15 9.04 31.89
CA ALA A 73 3.48 7.78 32.15
C ALA A 73 3.74 6.87 30.94
N ALA A 74 4.00 5.58 31.16
CA ALA A 74 4.30 4.67 30.06
C ALA A 74 3.19 4.77 29.01
N ILE A 75 3.44 5.53 27.94
CA ILE A 75 2.56 5.56 26.80
C ILE A 75 2.85 4.23 26.12
N GLU A 76 1.89 3.34 26.22
CA GLU A 76 1.79 2.13 25.43
C GLU A 76 1.86 2.53 23.94
N ALA A 77 3.07 2.57 23.38
CA ALA A 77 3.33 2.71 21.93
C ALA A 77 2.69 1.56 21.10
N THR A 78 2.07 0.61 21.79
CA THR A 78 1.22 -0.44 21.24
C THR A 78 -0.05 0.14 20.61
N ASP A 79 -0.73 1.13 21.18
CA ASP A 79 -2.12 1.41 20.74
C ASP A 79 -2.19 2.00 19.31
N GLU A 80 -1.26 2.89 18.93
CA GLU A 80 -1.24 3.49 17.59
C GLU A 80 -0.64 2.56 16.53
N SER A 81 0.43 1.82 16.88
CA SER A 81 1.05 0.85 15.95
C SER A 81 0.16 -0.39 15.76
N ASP A 82 -0.52 -0.85 16.80
CA ASP A 82 -1.51 -1.92 16.72
C ASP A 82 -2.76 -1.46 15.98
N LEU A 83 -3.20 -0.21 16.14
CA LEU A 83 -4.29 0.35 15.35
C LEU A 83 -3.93 0.41 13.86
N GLN A 84 -2.76 0.94 13.50
CA GLN A 84 -2.29 0.96 12.11
C GLN A 84 -2.18 -0.45 11.54
N ARG A 85 -1.60 -1.39 12.29
CA ARG A 85 -1.51 -2.79 11.90
C ARG A 85 -2.89 -3.42 11.68
N ARG A 86 -3.85 -3.18 12.58
CA ARG A 86 -5.23 -3.64 12.44
C ARG A 86 -5.89 -3.04 11.20
N VAL A 87 -5.72 -1.75 10.95
CA VAL A 87 -6.25 -1.05 9.77
C VAL A 87 -5.69 -1.64 8.48
N LEU A 88 -4.37 -1.82 8.39
CA LEU A 88 -3.70 -2.47 7.26
C LEU A 88 -4.18 -3.90 7.05
N ILE A 89 -4.36 -4.67 8.13
CA ILE A 89 -4.93 -6.03 8.05
C ILE A 89 -6.37 -5.99 7.55
N THR A 90 -7.19 -5.04 8.00
CA THR A 90 -8.57 -4.87 7.54
C THR A 90 -8.61 -4.59 6.04
N VAL A 91 -7.81 -3.61 5.56
CA VAL A 91 -7.74 -3.28 4.13
C VAL A 91 -7.21 -4.46 3.31
N LEU A 92 -6.17 -5.15 3.80
CA LEU A 92 -5.63 -6.34 3.16
C LEU A 92 -6.69 -7.45 3.01
N VAL A 93 -7.46 -7.72 4.07
CA VAL A 93 -8.51 -8.76 4.03
C VAL A 93 -9.63 -8.36 3.08
N ILE A 94 -10.02 -7.09 3.04
CA ILE A 94 -11.02 -6.58 2.09
C ILE A 94 -10.52 -6.77 0.66
N ASN A 95 -9.32 -6.27 0.31
CA ASN A 95 -8.78 -6.41 -1.05
C ASN A 95 -8.58 -7.88 -1.44
N ALA A 96 -8.11 -8.74 -0.52
CA ALA A 96 -7.96 -10.16 -0.80
C ALA A 96 -9.30 -10.88 -1.03
N ALA A 97 -10.35 -10.51 -0.28
CA ALA A 97 -11.69 -11.06 -0.49
C ALA A 97 -12.30 -10.59 -1.82
N LEU A 98 -12.17 -9.30 -2.12
CA LEU A 98 -12.61 -8.74 -3.39
C LEU A 98 -11.88 -9.37 -4.58
N PHE A 99 -10.56 -9.53 -4.51
CA PHE A 99 -9.77 -10.26 -5.51
C PHE A 99 -10.39 -11.63 -5.86
N VAL A 100 -10.70 -12.45 -4.85
CA VAL A 100 -11.24 -13.79 -5.08
C VAL A 100 -12.63 -13.72 -5.70
N ILE A 101 -13.49 -12.83 -5.19
CA ILE A 101 -14.84 -12.63 -5.71
C ILE A 101 -14.77 -12.18 -7.17
N GLU A 102 -14.04 -11.11 -7.45
CA GLU A 102 -13.93 -10.49 -8.77
C GLU A 102 -13.27 -11.40 -9.79
N LEU A 103 -12.24 -12.16 -9.40
CA LEU A 103 -11.60 -13.12 -10.31
C LEU A 103 -12.60 -14.22 -10.71
N ILE A 104 -13.28 -14.81 -9.74
CA ILE A 104 -14.26 -15.88 -10.00
C ILE A 104 -15.41 -15.33 -10.85
N THR A 105 -15.99 -14.20 -10.45
CA THR A 105 -17.12 -13.61 -11.18
C THR A 105 -16.72 -13.04 -12.53
N GLY A 106 -15.49 -12.53 -12.67
CA GLY A 106 -14.95 -12.03 -13.93
C GLY A 106 -14.75 -13.14 -14.95
N LEU A 107 -14.30 -14.32 -14.49
CA LEU A 107 -14.25 -15.53 -15.32
C LEU A 107 -15.65 -16.02 -15.72
N ILE A 108 -16.61 -16.03 -14.79
CA ILE A 108 -18.00 -16.42 -15.08
C ILE A 108 -18.66 -15.42 -16.05
N ALA A 109 -18.47 -14.12 -15.80
CA ALA A 109 -19.02 -13.03 -16.60
C ALA A 109 -18.25 -12.81 -17.90
N GLN A 110 -17.12 -13.51 -18.12
CA GLN A 110 -16.23 -13.31 -19.26
C GLN A 110 -15.77 -11.84 -19.40
N SER A 111 -15.61 -11.11 -18.30
CA SER A 111 -15.21 -9.69 -18.30
C SER A 111 -13.71 -9.54 -18.04
N MET A 112 -13.01 -8.95 -19.00
CA MET A 112 -11.60 -8.63 -18.86
C MET A 112 -11.38 -7.44 -17.92
N GLY A 113 -12.34 -6.53 -17.79
CA GLY A 113 -12.31 -5.45 -16.80
C GLY A 113 -12.27 -5.99 -15.37
N LEU A 114 -13.20 -6.89 -15.01
CA LEU A 114 -13.25 -7.51 -13.68
C LEU A 114 -11.99 -8.37 -13.40
N ILE A 115 -11.54 -9.15 -14.38
CA ILE A 115 -10.31 -9.95 -14.21
C ILE A 115 -9.11 -9.03 -13.98
N ALA A 116 -8.99 -7.94 -14.74
CA ALA A 116 -7.90 -6.98 -14.58
C ALA A 116 -7.93 -6.30 -13.20
N ASP A 117 -9.10 -5.82 -12.76
CA ASP A 117 -9.28 -5.19 -11.44
C ASP A 117 -8.89 -6.15 -10.31
N SER A 118 -9.34 -7.42 -10.39
CA SER A 118 -8.97 -8.44 -9.42
C SER A 118 -7.44 -8.63 -9.31
N LEU A 119 -6.72 -8.60 -10.44
CA LEU A 119 -5.28 -8.78 -10.46
C LEU A 119 -4.52 -7.55 -9.95
N ASP A 120 -5.09 -6.35 -10.08
CA ASP A 120 -4.58 -5.13 -9.44
C ASP A 120 -4.77 -5.21 -7.92
N MET A 121 -5.94 -5.64 -7.44
CA MET A 121 -6.16 -5.87 -6.00
C MET A 121 -5.21 -6.94 -5.42
N LEU A 122 -4.88 -7.97 -6.20
CA LEU A 122 -3.86 -8.95 -5.82
C LEU A 122 -2.47 -8.31 -5.71
N ALA A 123 -2.12 -7.42 -6.65
CA ALA A 123 -0.87 -6.68 -6.61
C ALA A 123 -0.73 -5.87 -5.33
N ASP A 124 -1.78 -5.13 -4.99
CA ASP A 124 -1.81 -4.29 -3.80
C ASP A 124 -1.76 -5.12 -2.52
N ALA A 125 -2.53 -6.22 -2.47
CA ALA A 125 -2.50 -7.15 -1.35
C ALA A 125 -1.09 -7.74 -1.14
N ILE A 126 -0.37 -8.05 -2.22
CA ILE A 126 1.02 -8.51 -2.17
C ILE A 126 1.94 -7.40 -1.65
N VAL A 127 1.80 -6.16 -2.12
CA VAL A 127 2.62 -5.02 -1.66
C VAL A 127 2.37 -4.74 -0.17
N TYR A 128 1.12 -4.78 0.29
CA TYR A 128 0.77 -4.64 1.70
C TYR A 128 1.28 -5.81 2.53
N GLY A 129 1.10 -7.04 2.04
CA GLY A 129 1.60 -8.25 2.71
C GLY A 129 3.11 -8.23 2.86
N LEU A 130 3.85 -7.81 1.84
CA LEU A 130 5.30 -7.59 1.89
C LEU A 130 5.67 -6.50 2.91
N SER A 131 4.93 -5.39 2.93
CA SER A 131 5.17 -4.28 3.87
C SER A 131 4.96 -4.73 5.33
N LEU A 132 3.91 -5.51 5.60
CA LEU A 132 3.63 -6.09 6.92
C LEU A 132 4.63 -7.20 7.31
N TYR A 133 4.97 -8.09 6.38
CA TYR A 133 5.97 -9.15 6.58
C TYR A 133 7.39 -8.59 6.79
N ALA A 134 7.68 -7.41 6.23
CA ALA A 134 8.97 -6.74 6.35
C ALA A 134 9.23 -6.13 7.74
N VAL A 135 8.21 -5.98 8.59
CA VAL A 135 8.36 -5.47 9.96
C VAL A 135 9.01 -6.56 10.83
N GLY A 136 10.28 -6.36 11.20
CA GLY A 136 11.01 -7.23 12.13
C GLY A 136 11.84 -8.38 11.53
N ARG A 137 12.06 -8.42 10.21
CA ARG A 137 12.94 -9.44 9.56
C ARG A 137 14.08 -8.86 8.73
N ALA A 138 15.12 -9.68 8.51
CA ALA A 138 16.34 -9.33 7.76
C ALA A 138 16.03 -8.96 6.29
N ALA A 139 16.77 -7.98 5.76
CA ALA A 139 16.54 -7.39 4.44
C ALA A 139 16.64 -8.38 3.26
N SER A 140 17.43 -9.45 3.38
CA SER A 140 17.67 -10.44 2.31
C SER A 140 16.43 -11.28 1.95
N HIS A 141 15.61 -11.67 2.93
CA HIS A 141 14.35 -12.40 2.66
C HIS A 141 13.31 -11.49 1.99
N LYS A 142 13.35 -10.17 2.23
CA LYS A 142 12.43 -9.19 1.63
C LYS A 142 12.58 -9.12 0.12
N GLN A 143 13.83 -9.15 -0.35
CA GLN A 143 14.16 -9.02 -1.76
C GLN A 143 13.75 -10.26 -2.58
N GLN A 144 13.85 -11.46 -2.02
CA GLN A 144 13.44 -12.70 -2.71
C GLN A 144 11.92 -12.80 -2.87
N VAL A 145 11.16 -12.52 -1.80
CA VAL A 145 9.69 -12.57 -1.87
C VAL A 145 9.16 -11.52 -2.85
N ALA A 146 9.70 -10.29 -2.81
CA ALA A 146 9.34 -9.24 -3.75
C ALA A 146 9.63 -9.62 -5.22
N LYS A 147 10.76 -10.30 -5.50
CA LYS A 147 11.06 -10.81 -6.85
C LYS A 147 10.06 -11.84 -7.32
N ILE A 148 9.77 -12.85 -6.50
CA ILE A 148 8.84 -13.93 -6.86
C ILE A 148 7.46 -13.35 -7.14
N SER A 149 6.97 -12.49 -6.26
CA SER A 149 5.72 -11.75 -6.41
C SER A 149 5.67 -10.92 -7.69
N GLY A 150 6.72 -10.14 -7.97
CA GLY A 150 6.80 -9.32 -9.18
C GLY A 150 6.78 -10.15 -10.47
N TYR A 151 7.49 -11.29 -10.52
CA TYR A 151 7.45 -12.18 -11.69
C TYR A 151 6.10 -12.85 -11.86
N PHE A 152 5.48 -13.29 -10.76
CA PHE A 152 4.16 -13.91 -10.78
C PHE A 152 3.11 -12.94 -11.34
N GLN A 153 3.08 -11.71 -10.82
CA GLN A 153 2.15 -10.69 -11.29
C GLN A 153 2.42 -10.25 -12.72
N LEU A 154 3.68 -10.12 -13.14
CA LEU A 154 4.02 -9.81 -14.52
C LEU A 154 3.54 -10.91 -15.48
N CYS A 155 3.68 -12.18 -15.08
CA CYS A 155 3.17 -13.32 -15.85
C CYS A 155 1.64 -13.23 -16.03
N LEU A 156 0.90 -13.00 -14.94
CA LEU A 156 -0.56 -12.86 -15.00
C LEU A 156 -0.99 -11.65 -15.84
N GLY A 157 -0.30 -10.51 -15.71
CA GLY A 157 -0.56 -9.32 -16.51
C GLY A 157 -0.34 -9.55 -18.01
N ILE A 158 0.74 -10.24 -18.38
CA ILE A 158 1.02 -10.59 -19.79
C ILE A 158 -0.02 -11.56 -20.34
N LEU A 159 -0.39 -12.60 -19.57
CA LEU A 159 -1.42 -13.56 -19.97
C LEU A 159 -2.78 -12.87 -20.17
N GLY A 160 -3.16 -11.99 -19.24
CA GLY A 160 -4.37 -11.18 -19.36
C GLY A 160 -4.35 -10.26 -20.59
N MET A 161 -3.24 -9.57 -20.83
CA MET A 161 -3.08 -8.73 -22.03
C MET A 161 -3.18 -9.53 -23.33
N ALA A 162 -2.55 -10.72 -23.37
CA ALA A 162 -2.65 -11.62 -24.52
C ALA A 162 -4.10 -12.06 -24.77
N GLU A 163 -4.85 -12.35 -23.71
CA GLU A 163 -6.27 -12.70 -23.77
C GLU A 163 -7.12 -11.51 -24.25
N VAL A 164 -6.84 -10.28 -23.80
CA VAL A 164 -7.51 -9.08 -24.29
C VAL A 164 -7.28 -8.91 -25.80
N VAL A 165 -6.05 -9.05 -26.27
CA VAL A 165 -5.71 -8.98 -27.71
C VAL A 165 -6.45 -10.07 -28.49
N ARG A 166 -6.48 -11.30 -27.97
CA ARG A 166 -7.21 -12.41 -28.60
C ARG A 166 -8.70 -12.11 -28.75
N ARG A 167 -9.32 -11.51 -27.74
CA ARG A 167 -10.75 -11.12 -27.76
C ARG A 167 -11.01 -9.95 -28.70
N PHE A 168 -10.11 -8.96 -28.77
CA PHE A 168 -10.20 -7.87 -29.74
C PHE A 168 -10.19 -8.37 -31.20
N LEU A 169 -9.53 -9.49 -31.48
CA LEU A 169 -9.50 -10.11 -32.80
C LEU A 169 -10.75 -10.94 -33.13
N GLY A 170 -11.81 -10.85 -32.30
CA GLY A 170 -13.12 -11.45 -32.56
C GLY A 170 -13.35 -12.81 -31.91
N ALA A 171 -12.47 -13.24 -31.00
CA ALA A 171 -12.59 -14.51 -30.31
C ALA A 171 -13.02 -14.33 -28.84
N GLY A 172 -14.31 -14.10 -28.58
CA GLY A 172 -14.86 -14.02 -27.23
C GLY A 172 -16.36 -13.82 -27.20
N ASP A 173 -16.99 -14.34 -26.13
CA ASP A 173 -18.41 -14.12 -25.85
C ASP A 173 -18.64 -12.73 -25.27
N GLU A 174 -19.87 -12.25 -25.37
CA GLU A 174 -20.27 -10.96 -24.80
C GLU A 174 -20.24 -11.04 -23.26
N PRO A 175 -19.59 -10.08 -22.57
CA PRO A 175 -19.49 -10.14 -21.12
C PRO A 175 -20.85 -9.89 -20.46
N GLY A 176 -21.11 -10.59 -19.36
CA GLY A 176 -22.34 -10.47 -18.60
C GLY A 176 -22.44 -9.13 -17.88
N PHE A 177 -23.02 -8.12 -18.54
CA PHE A 177 -23.10 -6.74 -18.02
C PHE A 177 -23.69 -6.64 -16.61
N MET A 178 -24.67 -7.48 -16.26
CA MET A 178 -25.31 -7.47 -14.95
C MET A 178 -24.35 -7.90 -13.84
N LEU A 179 -23.51 -8.91 -14.10
CA LEU A 179 -22.46 -9.34 -13.17
C LEU A 179 -21.35 -8.29 -13.07
N MET A 180 -20.94 -7.69 -14.20
CA MET A 180 -19.96 -6.60 -14.20
C MET A 180 -20.39 -5.45 -13.28
N ILE A 181 -21.57 -4.88 -13.52
CA ILE A 181 -22.07 -3.74 -12.74
C ILE A 181 -22.27 -4.14 -11.28
N GLY A 182 -22.89 -5.30 -11.03
CA GLY A 182 -23.19 -5.75 -9.66
C GLY A 182 -21.94 -5.98 -8.82
N ILE A 183 -20.92 -6.62 -9.39
CA ILE A 183 -19.68 -6.91 -8.69
C ILE A 183 -18.81 -5.66 -8.55
N SER A 184 -18.70 -4.81 -9.57
CA SER A 184 -17.95 -3.56 -9.44
C SER A 184 -18.60 -2.58 -8.46
N LEU A 185 -19.92 -2.62 -8.26
CA LEU A 185 -20.57 -1.87 -7.17
C LEU A 185 -20.20 -2.44 -5.79
N LEU A 186 -20.10 -3.77 -5.67
CA LEU A 186 -19.66 -4.43 -4.45
C LEU A 186 -18.20 -4.07 -4.14
N ALA A 187 -17.31 -4.16 -5.11
CA ALA A 187 -15.90 -3.80 -4.99
C ALA A 187 -15.72 -2.30 -4.69
N LEU A 188 -16.47 -1.42 -5.37
CA LEU A 188 -16.53 0.01 -5.05
C LEU A 188 -16.92 0.26 -3.58
N SER A 189 -17.90 -0.47 -3.06
CA SER A 189 -18.31 -0.33 -1.65
C SER A 189 -17.23 -0.81 -0.67
N GLY A 190 -16.51 -1.89 -1.00
CA GLY A 190 -15.40 -2.38 -0.20
C GLY A 190 -14.22 -1.40 -0.20
N ASN A 191 -13.87 -0.85 -1.36
CA ASN A 191 -12.79 0.15 -1.47
C ASN A 191 -13.16 1.48 -0.80
N ALA A 192 -14.43 1.90 -0.87
CA ALA A 192 -14.91 3.05 -0.11
C ALA A 192 -14.82 2.81 1.41
N ALA A 193 -15.15 1.60 1.88
CA ALA A 193 -14.98 1.23 3.28
C ALA A 193 -13.48 1.24 3.69
N SER A 194 -12.60 0.70 2.85
CA SER A 194 -11.15 0.76 3.04
C SER A 194 -10.64 2.20 3.15
N LEU A 195 -11.05 3.10 2.24
CA LEU A 195 -10.70 4.52 2.31
C LEU A 195 -11.21 5.18 3.60
N PHE A 196 -12.44 4.88 4.02
CA PHE A 196 -13.00 5.43 5.25
C PHE A 196 -12.19 5.00 6.49
N VAL A 197 -11.80 3.72 6.56
CA VAL A 197 -10.98 3.19 7.65
C VAL A 197 -9.58 3.82 7.63
N LEU A 198 -8.96 3.93 6.45
CA LEU A 198 -7.64 4.58 6.28
C LEU A 198 -7.65 6.06 6.70
N GLN A 199 -8.69 6.81 6.31
CA GLN A 199 -8.85 8.22 6.68
C GLN A 199 -8.97 8.41 8.20
N ARG A 200 -9.68 7.50 8.87
CA ARG A 200 -9.89 7.57 10.33
C ARG A 200 -8.60 7.30 11.11
N ALA A 201 -7.66 6.55 10.54
CA ALA A 201 -6.39 6.21 11.15
C ALA A 201 -5.32 7.33 11.10
N ARG A 202 -5.58 8.44 10.37
CA ARG A 202 -4.75 9.68 10.28
C ARG A 202 -3.27 9.51 10.68
N SER A 203 -2.51 8.81 9.83
CA SER A 203 -1.06 8.64 10.01
C SER A 203 -0.29 9.31 8.86
N GLN A 204 0.83 9.96 9.20
CA GLN A 204 1.76 10.58 8.24
C GLN A 204 2.65 9.55 7.53
N GLU A 205 2.61 8.29 7.96
CA GLU A 205 3.52 7.25 7.51
C GLU A 205 3.36 6.92 6.02
N VAL A 206 4.51 6.70 5.37
CA VAL A 206 4.60 6.51 3.92
C VAL A 206 3.74 5.33 3.44
N HIS A 207 3.66 4.26 4.23
CA HIS A 207 2.87 3.09 3.89
C HIS A 207 1.35 3.36 3.91
N MET A 208 0.86 4.22 4.83
CA MET A 208 -0.55 4.62 4.88
C MET A 208 -0.94 5.54 3.72
N LYS A 209 -0.05 6.47 3.34
CA LYS A 209 -0.24 7.32 2.16
C LYS A 209 -0.26 6.49 0.87
N ALA A 210 0.64 5.51 0.75
CA ALA A 210 0.65 4.59 -0.37
C ALA A 210 -0.67 3.80 -0.45
N SER A 211 -1.13 3.23 0.67
CA SER A 211 -2.41 2.50 0.71
C SER A 211 -3.60 3.36 0.27
N TRP A 212 -3.64 4.63 0.69
CA TRP A 212 -4.70 5.54 0.28
C TRP A 212 -4.69 5.80 -1.24
N ILE A 213 -3.51 5.97 -1.84
CA ILE A 213 -3.38 6.18 -3.30
C ILE A 213 -3.86 4.95 -4.07
N PHE A 214 -3.41 3.77 -3.67
CA PHE A 214 -3.78 2.50 -4.29
C PHE A 214 -5.30 2.26 -4.21
N THR A 215 -5.90 2.32 -3.03
CA THR A 215 -7.36 2.15 -2.89
C THR A 215 -8.15 3.24 -3.64
N SER A 216 -7.60 4.45 -3.80
CA SER A 216 -8.24 5.50 -4.62
C SER A 216 -8.20 5.17 -6.11
N ASN A 217 -7.13 4.52 -6.59
CA ASN A 217 -7.07 4.02 -7.96
C ASN A 217 -8.09 2.89 -8.17
N ASP A 218 -8.22 1.96 -7.21
CA ASP A 218 -9.21 0.87 -7.29
C ASP A 218 -10.63 1.42 -7.45
N VAL A 219 -10.96 2.52 -6.75
CA VAL A 219 -12.26 3.21 -6.91
C VAL A 219 -12.45 3.72 -8.34
N LEU A 220 -11.42 4.29 -8.97
CA LEU A 220 -11.49 4.77 -10.36
C LEU A 220 -11.66 3.61 -11.34
N VAL A 221 -10.94 2.50 -11.13
CA VAL A 221 -11.07 1.28 -11.94
C VAL A 221 -12.49 0.72 -11.84
N ASN A 222 -13.01 0.58 -10.63
CA ASN A 222 -14.37 0.12 -10.37
C ASN A 222 -15.43 0.96 -11.08
N ILE A 223 -15.31 2.30 -11.02
CA ILE A 223 -16.18 3.21 -11.77
C ILE A 223 -16.03 2.98 -13.28
N GLY A 224 -14.80 2.79 -13.76
CA GLY A 224 -14.53 2.45 -15.16
C GLY A 224 -15.22 1.16 -15.61
N VAL A 225 -15.17 0.10 -14.81
CA VAL A 225 -15.83 -1.19 -15.11
C VAL A 225 -17.35 -1.06 -15.06
N ILE A 226 -17.91 -0.27 -14.13
CA ILE A 226 -19.36 0.03 -14.10
C ILE A 226 -19.78 0.73 -15.39
N ILE A 227 -19.04 1.77 -15.80
CA ILE A 227 -19.31 2.50 -17.05
C ILE A 227 -19.18 1.55 -18.26
N ALA A 228 -18.15 0.71 -18.30
CA ALA A 228 -18.00 -0.30 -19.34
C ALA A 228 -19.18 -1.28 -19.37
N GLY A 229 -19.64 -1.78 -18.22
CA GLY A 229 -20.80 -2.66 -18.13
C GLY A 229 -22.08 -2.00 -18.66
N VAL A 230 -22.30 -0.71 -18.34
CA VAL A 230 -23.43 0.05 -18.90
C VAL A 230 -23.29 0.21 -20.42
N LEU A 231 -22.08 0.50 -20.92
CA LEU A 231 -21.83 0.63 -22.35
C LEU A 231 -21.99 -0.71 -23.09
N VAL A 232 -21.56 -1.83 -22.50
CA VAL A 232 -21.79 -3.18 -23.04
C VAL A 232 -23.30 -3.40 -23.19
N PHE A 233 -24.09 -3.12 -22.15
CA PHE A 233 -25.55 -3.24 -22.20
C PHE A 233 -26.18 -2.39 -23.31
N LEU A 234 -25.72 -1.16 -23.51
CA LEU A 234 -26.27 -0.25 -24.51
C LEU A 234 -25.82 -0.57 -25.95
N THR A 235 -24.59 -1.07 -26.12
CA THR A 235 -23.96 -1.27 -27.44
C THR A 235 -24.03 -2.71 -27.94
N GLY A 236 -24.29 -3.68 -27.06
CA GLY A 236 -24.21 -5.10 -27.39
C GLY A 236 -22.79 -5.55 -27.76
N SER A 237 -21.76 -4.82 -27.30
CA SER A 237 -20.37 -4.98 -27.72
C SER A 237 -19.47 -5.19 -26.52
N HIS A 238 -18.51 -6.11 -26.64
CA HIS A 238 -17.48 -6.37 -25.62
C HIS A 238 -16.35 -5.32 -25.63
N LEU A 239 -16.31 -4.41 -26.60
CA LEU A 239 -15.23 -3.42 -26.75
C LEU A 239 -15.03 -2.51 -25.52
N PRO A 240 -16.08 -1.98 -24.85
CA PRO A 240 -15.89 -1.14 -23.67
C PRO A 240 -15.16 -1.87 -22.53
N ASP A 241 -15.51 -3.14 -22.30
CA ASP A 241 -14.86 -3.99 -21.30
C ASP A 241 -13.38 -4.25 -21.65
N LEU A 242 -13.08 -4.58 -22.91
CA LEU A 242 -11.70 -4.83 -23.35
C LEU A 242 -10.80 -3.59 -23.26
N VAL A 243 -11.36 -2.40 -23.50
CA VAL A 243 -10.63 -1.13 -23.36
C VAL A 243 -10.27 -0.89 -21.90
N ILE A 244 -11.23 -1.01 -20.97
CA ILE A 244 -10.95 -0.87 -19.54
C ILE A 244 -9.96 -1.96 -19.08
N GLY A 245 -10.20 -3.21 -19.45
CA GLY A 245 -9.30 -4.33 -19.14
C GLY A 245 -7.87 -4.06 -19.63
N SER A 246 -7.69 -3.57 -20.86
CA SER A 246 -6.37 -3.21 -21.41
C SER A 246 -5.65 -2.15 -20.57
N VAL A 247 -6.36 -1.10 -20.16
CA VAL A 247 -5.78 -0.02 -19.35
C VAL A 247 -5.32 -0.57 -18.00
N VAL A 248 -6.17 -1.34 -17.33
CA VAL A 248 -5.89 -1.89 -16.00
C VAL A 248 -4.77 -2.93 -16.07
N PHE A 249 -4.79 -3.85 -17.05
CA PHE A 249 -3.69 -4.81 -17.25
C PHE A 249 -2.34 -4.12 -17.50
N ALA A 250 -2.33 -3.01 -18.24
CA ALA A 250 -1.12 -2.22 -18.43
C ALA A 250 -0.61 -1.62 -17.11
N MET A 251 -1.52 -1.15 -16.24
CA MET A 251 -1.17 -0.69 -14.89
C MET A 251 -0.58 -1.82 -14.04
N VAL A 252 -1.20 -3.00 -14.03
CA VAL A 252 -0.71 -4.18 -13.31
C VAL A 252 0.70 -4.58 -13.77
N CYS A 253 0.94 -4.59 -15.09
CA CYS A 253 2.26 -4.90 -15.66
C CYS A 253 3.31 -3.85 -15.26
N TYR A 254 2.94 -2.57 -15.29
CA TYR A 254 3.81 -1.47 -14.86
C TYR A 254 4.16 -1.57 -13.37
N GLY A 255 3.17 -1.88 -12.53
CA GLY A 255 3.34 -2.13 -11.09
C GLY A 255 4.31 -3.28 -10.83
N ALA A 256 4.11 -4.42 -11.52
CA ALA A 256 5.00 -5.58 -11.42
C ALA A 256 6.44 -5.25 -11.83
N PHE A 257 6.63 -4.49 -12.92
CA PHE A 257 7.96 -4.06 -13.35
C PHE A 257 8.63 -3.14 -12.33
N ARG A 258 7.87 -2.23 -11.71
CA ARG A 258 8.37 -1.37 -10.64
C ARG A 258 8.81 -2.18 -9.42
N ILE A 259 8.04 -3.18 -9.00
CA ILE A 259 8.41 -4.10 -7.91
C ILE A 259 9.73 -4.82 -8.23
N LEU A 260 9.85 -5.39 -9.43
CA LEU A 260 11.07 -6.08 -9.87
C LEU A 260 12.30 -5.16 -9.89
N ARG A 261 12.12 -3.88 -10.26
CA ARG A 261 13.20 -2.89 -10.27
C ARG A 261 13.63 -2.50 -8.85
N MET A 262 12.69 -2.36 -7.92
CA MET A 262 12.99 -2.08 -6.51
C MET A 262 13.63 -3.27 -5.80
N ALA A 263 13.35 -4.49 -6.27
CA ALA A 263 13.92 -5.70 -5.72
C ALA A 263 15.29 -6.07 -6.34
N ARG A 264 15.88 -5.27 -7.24
CA ARG A 264 17.26 -5.48 -7.73
C ARG A 264 18.26 -4.85 -6.80
#